data_AF-B5X6T8-F1
#
_entry.id   AF-B5X6T8-F1
#
_cell.length_a   1.000
_cell.length_b   1.000
_cell.length_c   1.000
_cell.angle_alpha   90.00
_cell.angle_beta   90.00
_cell.angle_gamma   90.00
#
_symmetry.space_group_name_H-M   'P 1'
#
loop_
_entity.id
_entity.type
_entity.pdbx_description
1 polymer ?
#
loop_
_entity_poly.entity_id
_entity_poly.type
_entity_poly.pdbx_seq_one_letter_code
_entity_poly.pdbx_strand_id
1 'polypeptide(L)'
;MLNNSRPYQPQSAGFSFENTRRNAVLEGNLSELGYSSPKARKTGTTIAGIVFKDGVILGADTRATDDMVVADKNCMKIHYIAPNIYCCGAGVAADAEVTTQMMSSNVELHSLSTGRPPLVVTVTRQLKQMLFRYQGHIGSSLIVGGVDVTGAHLYSVYPHGSYDKLPFLTMGSGAGAAISIFEDRYRPNMELEEAKKLVRDAIAAGIFCDLGSGSNVDLCVITQAGVQYLRSYDQPAQKGKKEGQYKYKPGTTAVLTKTVTPLPLHVVDESIQLMDTQ
;
A
#
# COMPACT_ATOMS: atom_id res chain seq x y z
N MET A 1 -50.81 7.75 9.32
CA MET A 1 -49.94 6.58 9.06
C MET A 1 -49.59 6.56 7.58
N LEU A 2 -48.49 7.22 7.20
CA LEU A 2 -48.04 7.27 5.81
C LEU A 2 -47.14 6.07 5.56
N ASN A 3 -47.66 5.13 4.78
CA ASN A 3 -47.01 3.89 4.39
C ASN A 3 -45.90 4.22 3.38
N ASN A 4 -44.70 4.51 3.86
CA ASN A 4 -43.54 4.81 3.02
C ASN A 4 -42.78 3.50 2.75
N SER A 5 -43.37 2.64 1.93
CA SER A 5 -42.74 1.42 1.42
C SER A 5 -41.70 1.77 0.36
N ARG A 6 -40.63 2.47 0.75
CA ARG A 6 -39.38 2.41 -0.02
C ARG A 6 -38.69 1.12 0.41
N PRO A 7 -38.40 0.18 -0.51
CA PRO A 7 -37.54 -0.95 -0.17
C PRO A 7 -36.21 -0.38 0.34
N TYR A 8 -35.74 -0.88 1.47
CA TYR A 8 -34.41 -0.58 1.98
C TYR A 8 -33.40 -0.91 0.89
N GLN A 9 -32.90 0.11 0.18
CA GLN A 9 -31.74 -0.03 -0.67
C GLN A 9 -30.56 -0.16 0.30
N PRO A 10 -29.87 -1.32 0.35
CA PRO A 10 -28.67 -1.41 1.15
C PRO A 10 -27.73 -0.30 0.67
N GLN A 11 -27.28 0.55 1.59
CA GLN A 11 -26.19 1.48 1.29
C GLN A 11 -25.03 0.64 0.75
N SER A 12 -24.67 0.87 -0.52
CA SER A 12 -23.52 0.22 -1.15
C SER A 12 -22.25 0.79 -0.54
N ALA A 13 -21.92 0.39 0.69
CA ALA A 13 -20.61 0.63 1.26
C ALA A 13 -19.64 -0.38 0.61
N GLY A 14 -18.96 0.06 -0.45
CA GLY A 14 -17.90 -0.70 -1.13
C GLY A 14 -18.06 -0.86 -2.64
N PHE A 15 -17.19 -1.69 -3.22
CA PHE A 15 -17.11 -2.00 -4.65
C PHE A 15 -18.45 -2.56 -5.19
N SER A 16 -18.99 -1.96 -6.27
CA SER A 16 -20.24 -2.34 -6.95
C SER A 16 -19.98 -3.04 -8.29
N PHE A 17 -20.63 -4.19 -8.50
CA PHE A 17 -20.45 -5.07 -9.67
C PHE A 17 -21.73 -5.23 -10.50
N GLU A 18 -22.77 -4.41 -10.25
CA GLU A 18 -24.03 -4.46 -11.01
C GLU A 18 -23.80 -4.29 -12.52
N ASN A 19 -22.78 -3.51 -12.88
CA ASN A 19 -22.42 -3.24 -14.26
C ASN A 19 -21.46 -4.28 -14.87
N THR A 20 -20.97 -5.27 -14.13
CA THR A 20 -19.93 -6.20 -14.63
C THR A 20 -20.42 -7.01 -15.83
N ARG A 21 -21.67 -7.50 -15.80
CA ARG A 21 -22.25 -8.23 -16.93
C ARG A 21 -22.45 -7.34 -18.16
N ARG A 22 -22.91 -6.09 -17.96
CA ARG A 22 -23.02 -5.10 -19.04
C ARG A 22 -21.65 -4.79 -19.63
N ASN A 23 -20.66 -4.56 -18.78
CA ASN A 23 -19.29 -4.24 -19.18
C ASN A 23 -18.67 -5.39 -19.98
N ALA A 24 -18.90 -6.66 -19.60
CA ALA A 24 -18.40 -7.82 -20.36
C ALA A 24 -19.01 -7.91 -21.77
N VAL A 25 -20.31 -7.63 -21.92
CA VAL A 25 -20.97 -7.57 -23.25
C VAL A 25 -20.46 -6.39 -24.08
N LEU A 26 -20.31 -5.23 -23.45
CA LEU A 26 -19.75 -4.05 -24.09
C LEU A 26 -18.32 -4.28 -24.53
N GLU A 27 -17.49 -4.91 -23.71
CA GLU A 27 -16.10 -5.22 -24.02
C GLU A 27 -15.99 -6.16 -25.23
N GLY A 28 -16.83 -7.19 -25.31
CA GLY A 28 -16.92 -8.05 -26.49
C GLY A 28 -17.26 -7.26 -27.77
N ASN A 29 -18.38 -6.56 -27.76
CA ASN A 29 -18.86 -5.82 -28.95
C ASN A 29 -17.94 -4.64 -29.34
N LEU A 30 -17.38 -3.93 -28.37
CA LEU A 30 -16.50 -2.79 -28.59
C LEU A 30 -15.11 -3.24 -29.08
N SER A 31 -14.64 -4.42 -28.64
CA SER A 31 -13.39 -4.99 -29.14
C SER A 31 -13.46 -5.35 -30.62
N GLU A 32 -14.61 -5.83 -31.11
CA GLU A 32 -14.87 -6.07 -32.54
C GLU A 32 -14.86 -4.77 -33.36
N LEU A 33 -15.27 -3.66 -32.74
CA LEU A 33 -15.26 -2.32 -33.31
C LEU A 33 -13.91 -1.58 -33.14
N GLY A 34 -12.89 -2.24 -32.59
CA GLY A 34 -11.54 -1.69 -32.39
C GLY A 34 -11.37 -0.79 -31.17
N TYR A 35 -12.38 -0.70 -30.29
CA TYR A 35 -12.30 0.04 -29.03
C TYR A 35 -11.78 -0.86 -27.91
N SER A 36 -10.95 -0.31 -27.03
CA SER A 36 -10.41 -1.03 -25.87
C SER A 36 -10.98 -0.49 -24.56
N SER A 37 -11.29 -1.40 -23.63
CA SER A 37 -11.71 -1.04 -22.27
C SER A 37 -10.60 -0.28 -21.55
N PRO A 38 -10.95 0.71 -20.68
CA PRO A 38 -10.00 1.32 -19.78
C PRO A 38 -9.35 0.25 -18.89
N LYS A 39 -8.02 0.18 -18.89
CA LYS A 39 -7.29 -0.77 -18.05
C LYS A 39 -7.03 -0.15 -16.68
N ALA A 40 -7.23 -0.94 -15.62
CA ALA A 40 -6.78 -0.55 -14.29
C ALA A 40 -5.26 -0.34 -14.31
N ARG A 41 -4.80 0.81 -13.80
CA ARG A 41 -3.38 1.13 -13.71
C ARG A 41 -2.71 0.23 -12.68
N LYS A 42 -1.67 -0.47 -13.10
CA LYS A 42 -0.81 -1.26 -12.22
C LYS A 42 0.48 -0.48 -12.02
N THR A 43 0.92 -0.41 -10.77
CA THR A 43 2.23 0.17 -10.45
C THR A 43 3.27 -0.95 -10.48
N GLY A 44 4.46 -0.63 -10.99
CA GLY A 44 5.64 -1.41 -10.69
C GLY A 44 5.96 -1.34 -9.19
N THR A 45 6.19 -2.49 -8.57
CA THR A 45 6.34 -2.61 -7.12
C THR A 45 7.15 -3.85 -6.77
N THR A 46 8.01 -3.74 -5.76
CA THR A 46 8.60 -4.90 -5.09
C THR A 46 8.27 -4.81 -3.61
N ILE A 47 7.55 -5.82 -3.11
CA ILE A 47 7.31 -6.01 -1.68
C ILE A 47 7.81 -7.38 -1.25
N ALA A 48 8.30 -7.46 -0.02
CA ALA A 48 8.89 -8.65 0.55
C ALA A 48 8.57 -8.75 2.04
N GLY A 49 8.62 -9.97 2.58
CA GLY A 49 8.50 -10.19 4.01
C GLY A 49 9.26 -11.42 4.45
N ILE A 50 9.71 -11.43 5.70
CA ILE A 50 10.41 -12.54 6.34
C ILE A 50 9.94 -12.70 7.78
N VAL A 51 9.87 -13.95 8.24
CA VAL A 51 9.75 -14.32 9.65
C VAL A 51 11.16 -14.53 10.20
N PHE A 52 11.49 -13.83 11.27
CA PHE A 52 12.75 -13.98 12.00
C PHE A 52 12.46 -14.45 13.43
N LYS A 53 13.50 -14.66 14.24
CA LYS A 53 13.38 -15.27 15.58
C LYS A 53 12.33 -14.61 16.48
N ASP A 54 12.29 -13.28 16.52
CA ASP A 54 11.45 -12.53 17.47
C ASP A 54 10.24 -11.84 16.83
N GLY A 55 9.97 -12.09 15.53
CA GLY A 55 8.90 -11.38 14.84
C GLY A 55 8.88 -11.52 13.32
N VAL A 56 8.29 -10.51 12.65
CA VAL A 56 8.27 -10.41 11.19
C VAL A 56 8.83 -9.06 10.73
N ILE A 57 9.44 -9.04 9.55
CA ILE A 57 9.85 -7.82 8.86
C ILE A 57 9.14 -7.78 7.52
N LEU A 58 8.51 -6.64 7.23
CA LEU A 58 7.97 -6.31 5.92
C LEU A 58 8.86 -5.26 5.25
N GLY A 59 9.06 -5.37 3.95
CA GLY A 59 9.85 -4.46 3.16
C GLY A 59 9.15 -4.07 1.86
N ALA A 60 9.31 -2.82 1.44
CA ALA A 60 8.74 -2.31 0.21
C ALA A 60 9.64 -1.23 -0.41
N ASP A 61 9.59 -1.11 -1.73
CA ASP A 61 10.09 0.08 -2.43
C ASP A 61 9.06 1.23 -2.41
N THR A 62 9.50 2.44 -2.75
CA THR A 62 8.67 3.66 -2.61
C THR A 62 8.30 4.31 -3.95
N ARG A 63 8.62 3.67 -5.08
CA ARG A 63 8.22 4.15 -6.40
C ARG A 63 6.77 3.75 -6.73
N ALA A 64 5.99 4.65 -7.30
CA ALA A 64 4.75 4.31 -7.99
C ALA A 64 4.82 4.80 -9.44
N THR A 65 4.53 3.90 -10.39
CA THR A 65 4.53 4.21 -11.82
C THR A 65 3.10 4.34 -12.35
N ASP A 66 2.89 5.29 -13.26
CA ASP A 66 1.76 5.29 -14.17
C ASP A 66 2.28 4.85 -15.54
N ASP A 67 2.03 3.58 -15.86
CA ASP A 67 2.64 2.87 -16.97
C ASP A 67 4.19 3.00 -16.97
N MET A 68 4.76 3.77 -17.89
CA MET A 68 6.21 3.94 -18.05
C MET A 68 6.78 5.19 -17.36
N VAL A 69 5.94 5.98 -16.70
CA VAL A 69 6.33 7.23 -16.03
C VAL A 69 6.28 7.04 -14.53
N VAL A 70 7.32 7.49 -13.82
CA VAL A 70 7.30 7.53 -12.35
C VAL A 70 6.36 8.64 -11.88
N ALA A 71 5.20 8.26 -11.36
CA ALA A 71 4.18 9.18 -10.85
C ALA A 71 4.53 9.68 -9.44
N ASP A 72 5.03 8.80 -8.58
CA ASP A 72 5.49 9.13 -7.24
C ASP A 72 6.83 8.43 -6.92
N LYS A 73 7.71 9.15 -6.23
CA LYS A 73 9.02 8.65 -5.78
C LYS A 73 9.04 8.25 -4.31
N ASN A 74 8.02 8.63 -3.52
CA ASN A 74 7.95 8.38 -2.09
C ASN A 74 6.54 7.89 -1.67
N CYS A 75 6.00 6.93 -2.41
CA CYS A 75 4.72 6.29 -2.12
C CYS A 75 4.85 5.28 -0.97
N MET A 76 3.85 5.22 -0.08
CA MET A 76 3.77 4.20 0.97
C MET A 76 3.08 2.95 0.45
N LYS A 77 3.68 1.79 0.70
CA LYS A 77 3.09 0.49 0.33
C LYS A 77 2.88 -0.44 1.53
N ILE A 78 3.38 -0.05 2.71
CA ILE A 78 3.17 -0.77 3.97
C ILE A 78 2.05 -0.05 4.71
N HIS A 79 0.87 -0.67 4.72
CA HIS A 79 -0.35 -0.13 5.30
C HIS A 79 -0.57 -0.69 6.71
N TYR A 80 -1.08 0.17 7.59
CA TYR A 80 -1.52 -0.19 8.92
C TYR A 80 -2.82 -1.01 8.85
N ILE A 81 -2.92 -2.07 9.64
CA ILE A 81 -4.19 -2.81 9.85
C ILE A 81 -4.60 -2.76 11.33
N ALA A 82 -3.68 -3.12 12.21
CA ALA A 82 -3.86 -3.14 13.66
C ALA A 82 -2.52 -2.87 14.36
N PRO A 83 -2.48 -2.60 15.68
CA PRO A 83 -1.22 -2.28 16.39
C PRO A 83 -0.13 -3.34 16.23
N ASN A 84 -0.51 -4.61 16.02
CA ASN A 84 0.38 -5.76 15.87
C ASN A 84 0.39 -6.38 14.45
N ILE A 85 -0.29 -5.76 13.48
CA ILE A 85 -0.48 -6.30 12.12
C ILE A 85 -0.35 -5.20 11.07
N TYR A 86 0.51 -5.42 10.08
CA TYR A 86 0.66 -4.56 8.91
C TYR A 86 0.52 -5.38 7.62
N CYS A 87 0.24 -4.68 6.53
CA CYS A 87 0.01 -5.29 5.23
C CYS A 87 0.77 -4.54 4.14
N CYS A 88 1.50 -5.24 3.27
CA CYS A 88 2.09 -4.65 2.09
C CYS A 88 1.17 -4.82 0.87
N GLY A 89 0.98 -3.73 0.12
CA GLY A 89 0.17 -3.70 -1.10
C GLY A 89 1.00 -3.77 -2.38
N ALA A 90 0.59 -4.63 -3.31
CA ALA A 90 1.08 -4.69 -4.69
C ALA A 90 -0.09 -4.88 -5.68
N GLY A 91 0.18 -4.67 -6.97
CA GLY A 91 -0.83 -4.77 -8.03
C GLY A 91 -1.48 -3.42 -8.33
N VAL A 92 -2.81 -3.36 -8.32
CA VAL A 92 -3.56 -2.11 -8.52
C VAL A 92 -3.51 -1.32 -7.21
N ALA A 93 -2.81 -0.17 -7.21
CA ALA A 93 -2.54 0.60 -6.00
C ALA A 93 -3.83 1.04 -5.27
N ALA A 94 -4.81 1.53 -6.00
CA ALA A 94 -6.09 1.97 -5.42
C ALA A 94 -6.86 0.81 -4.78
N ASP A 95 -6.83 -0.38 -5.40
CA ASP A 95 -7.49 -1.57 -4.86
C ASP A 95 -6.84 -2.01 -3.55
N ALA A 96 -5.50 -1.99 -3.47
CA ALA A 96 -4.76 -2.34 -2.26
C ALA A 96 -5.04 -1.34 -1.12
N GLU A 97 -5.05 -0.04 -1.42
CA GLU A 97 -5.35 1.02 -0.44
C GLU A 97 -6.76 0.86 0.13
N VAL A 98 -7.79 0.79 -0.72
CA VAL A 98 -9.18 0.69 -0.25
C VAL A 98 -9.44 -0.64 0.45
N THR A 99 -8.86 -1.73 -0.04
CA THR A 99 -9.01 -3.06 0.59
C THR A 99 -8.38 -3.07 1.99
N THR A 100 -7.17 -2.54 2.15
CA THR A 100 -6.49 -2.49 3.45
C THR A 100 -7.18 -1.55 4.44
N GLN A 101 -7.66 -0.39 4.00
CA GLN A 101 -8.46 0.52 4.83
C GLN A 101 -9.76 -0.14 5.34
N MET A 102 -10.49 -0.83 4.46
CA MET A 102 -11.70 -1.56 4.84
C MET A 102 -11.40 -2.66 5.86
N MET A 103 -10.30 -3.39 5.67
CA MET A 103 -9.88 -4.41 6.63
C MET A 103 -9.49 -3.81 7.98
N SER A 104 -8.72 -2.72 7.99
CA SER A 104 -8.32 -2.05 9.23
C SER A 104 -9.55 -1.64 10.05
N SER A 105 -10.54 -1.02 9.40
CA SER A 105 -11.79 -0.63 10.06
C SER A 105 -12.57 -1.83 10.62
N ASN A 106 -12.72 -2.91 9.85
CA ASN A 106 -13.42 -4.12 10.33
C ASN A 106 -12.69 -4.80 11.49
N VAL A 107 -11.35 -4.81 11.44
CA VAL A 107 -10.50 -5.42 12.48
C VAL A 107 -10.53 -4.58 13.76
N GLU A 108 -10.53 -3.25 13.65
CA GLU A 108 -10.70 -2.35 14.78
C GLU A 108 -12.05 -2.54 15.47
N LEU A 109 -13.15 -2.59 14.70
CA LEU A 109 -14.48 -2.90 15.24
C LEU A 109 -14.50 -4.27 15.94
N HIS A 110 -13.87 -5.28 15.35
CA HIS A 110 -13.76 -6.61 15.97
C HIS A 110 -12.96 -6.59 17.27
N SER A 111 -11.84 -5.85 17.31
CA SER A 111 -11.00 -5.73 18.50
C SER A 111 -11.72 -4.98 19.64
N LEU A 112 -12.42 -3.89 19.33
CA LEU A 112 -13.24 -3.15 20.30
C LEU A 112 -14.39 -4.01 20.85
N SER A 113 -15.03 -4.82 20.00
CA SER A 113 -16.11 -5.71 20.42
C SER A 113 -15.63 -6.86 21.32
N THR A 114 -14.47 -7.44 20.99
CA THR A 114 -13.91 -8.58 21.74
C THR A 114 -13.09 -8.17 22.95
N GLY A 115 -12.65 -6.91 23.01
CA GLY A 115 -11.72 -6.41 24.02
C GLY A 115 -10.34 -7.10 23.96
N ARG A 116 -9.97 -7.68 22.81
CA ARG A 116 -8.73 -8.45 22.65
C ARG A 116 -7.94 -8.00 21.41
N PRO A 117 -6.61 -8.14 21.43
CA PRO A 117 -5.78 -7.92 20.24
C PRO A 117 -6.20 -8.86 19.10
N PRO A 118 -6.26 -8.37 17.85
CA PRO A 118 -6.65 -9.20 16.71
C PRO A 118 -5.56 -10.22 16.36
N LEU A 119 -6.00 -11.38 15.87
CA LEU A 119 -5.13 -12.44 15.35
C LEU A 119 -4.84 -12.22 13.87
N VAL A 120 -3.64 -12.59 13.41
CA VAL A 120 -3.25 -12.44 12.00
C VAL A 120 -4.16 -13.27 11.09
N VAL A 121 -4.55 -14.45 11.55
CA VAL A 121 -5.46 -15.36 10.82
C VAL A 121 -6.83 -14.74 10.55
N THR A 122 -7.33 -13.86 11.42
CA THR A 122 -8.62 -13.19 11.25
C THR A 122 -8.55 -12.24 10.05
N VAL A 123 -7.48 -11.46 9.96
CA VAL A 123 -7.24 -10.52 8.85
C VAL A 123 -7.13 -11.27 7.53
N THR A 124 -6.26 -12.29 7.47
CA THR A 124 -6.07 -13.11 6.26
C THR A 124 -7.36 -13.79 5.81
N ARG A 125 -8.18 -14.29 6.75
CA ARG A 125 -9.47 -14.91 6.44
C ARG A 125 -10.46 -13.92 5.83
N GLN A 126 -10.58 -12.72 6.40
CA GLN A 126 -11.49 -11.70 5.86
C GLN A 126 -11.04 -11.23 4.48
N LEU A 127 -9.74 -11.00 4.29
CA LEU A 127 -9.15 -10.63 3.00
C LEU A 127 -9.45 -11.65 1.92
N LYS A 128 -9.13 -12.93 2.17
CA LYS A 128 -9.34 -13.97 1.14
C LYS A 128 -10.81 -14.12 0.77
N GLN A 129 -11.73 -14.02 1.74
CA GLN A 129 -13.17 -14.12 1.49
C GLN A 129 -13.68 -12.94 0.68
N MET A 130 -13.22 -11.72 0.99
CA MET A 130 -13.55 -10.52 0.22
C MET A 130 -13.03 -10.62 -1.21
N LEU A 131 -11.74 -10.93 -1.40
CA LEU A 131 -11.14 -11.02 -2.73
C LEU A 131 -11.76 -12.14 -3.57
N PHE A 132 -12.03 -13.30 -2.96
CA PHE A 132 -12.74 -14.39 -3.63
C PHE A 132 -14.18 -13.99 -4.02
N ARG A 133 -14.90 -13.25 -3.18
CA ARG A 133 -16.26 -12.74 -3.51
C ARG A 133 -16.25 -11.91 -4.80
N TYR A 134 -15.16 -11.20 -5.06
CA TYR A 134 -15.00 -10.37 -6.26
C TYR A 134 -14.27 -11.08 -7.41
N GLN A 135 -14.03 -12.39 -7.30
CA GLN A 135 -13.55 -13.26 -8.38
C GLN A 135 -12.28 -12.73 -9.09
N GLY A 136 -11.40 -12.03 -8.37
CA GLY A 136 -10.16 -11.46 -8.91
C GLY A 136 -10.29 -10.13 -9.65
N HIS A 137 -11.46 -9.50 -9.67
CA HIS A 137 -11.61 -8.16 -10.23
C HIS A 137 -10.90 -7.08 -9.41
N ILE A 138 -10.78 -7.28 -8.10
CA ILE A 138 -9.93 -6.46 -7.24
C ILE A 138 -8.50 -6.95 -7.39
N GLY A 139 -7.67 -6.17 -8.09
CA GLY A 139 -6.31 -6.54 -8.50
C GLY A 139 -5.26 -6.35 -7.41
N SER A 140 -5.62 -6.63 -6.15
CA SER A 140 -4.76 -6.42 -4.98
C SER A 140 -4.02 -7.69 -4.60
N SER A 141 -2.69 -7.62 -4.62
CA SER A 141 -1.78 -8.64 -4.12
C SER A 141 -1.21 -8.19 -2.79
N LEU A 142 -1.43 -8.95 -1.72
CA LEU A 142 -1.13 -8.51 -0.36
C LEU A 142 -0.16 -9.44 0.34
N ILE A 143 0.77 -8.88 1.11
CA ILE A 143 1.54 -9.62 2.13
C ILE A 143 1.10 -9.13 3.50
N VAL A 144 0.50 -10.00 4.30
CA VAL A 144 0.04 -9.70 5.66
C VAL A 144 1.05 -10.26 6.65
N GLY A 145 1.63 -9.40 7.47
CA GLY A 145 2.58 -9.78 8.52
C GLY A 145 2.12 -9.26 9.86
N GLY A 146 2.22 -10.10 10.89
CA GLY A 146 1.93 -9.68 12.25
C GLY A 146 2.47 -10.65 13.29
N VAL A 147 2.46 -10.20 14.54
CA VAL A 147 2.77 -11.02 15.71
C VAL A 147 1.54 -11.08 16.59
N ASP A 148 1.07 -12.29 16.87
CA ASP A 148 -0.05 -12.52 17.77
C ASP A 148 0.34 -13.44 18.94
N VAL A 149 -0.62 -13.80 19.78
CA VAL A 149 -0.41 -14.64 20.97
C VAL A 149 0.14 -16.04 20.63
N THR A 150 0.02 -16.49 19.39
CA THR A 150 0.55 -17.78 18.92
C THR A 150 1.91 -17.65 18.25
N GLY A 151 2.39 -16.42 18.02
CA GLY A 151 3.71 -16.14 17.46
C GLY A 151 3.67 -15.24 16.22
N ALA A 152 4.77 -15.25 15.49
CA ALA A 152 4.95 -14.50 14.25
C ALA A 152 4.33 -15.25 13.06
N HIS A 153 3.50 -14.57 12.28
CA HIS A 153 2.91 -15.14 11.07
C HIS A 153 3.04 -14.20 9.88
N LEU A 154 3.33 -14.80 8.73
CA LEU A 154 3.43 -14.12 7.45
C LEU A 154 2.59 -14.87 6.42
N TYR A 155 1.71 -14.14 5.74
CA TYR A 155 0.79 -14.67 4.74
C TYR A 155 0.88 -13.87 3.45
N SER A 156 0.77 -14.54 2.30
CA SER A 156 0.47 -13.91 1.02
C SER A 156 -1.00 -14.13 0.69
N VAL A 157 -1.65 -13.12 0.12
CA VAL A 157 -3.02 -13.22 -0.39
C VAL A 157 -3.04 -12.67 -1.81
N TYR A 158 -3.41 -13.51 -2.77
CA TYR A 158 -3.47 -13.15 -4.18
C TYR A 158 -4.87 -12.60 -4.55
N PRO A 159 -5.00 -11.87 -5.67
CA PRO A 159 -6.25 -11.25 -6.10
C PRO A 159 -7.46 -12.20 -6.18
N HIS A 160 -7.23 -13.48 -6.48
CA HIS A 160 -8.29 -14.49 -6.58
C HIS A 160 -8.72 -15.10 -5.24
N GLY A 161 -8.10 -14.68 -4.12
CA GLY A 161 -8.39 -15.19 -2.78
C GLY A 161 -7.63 -16.47 -2.40
N SER A 162 -6.69 -16.94 -3.22
CA SER A 162 -5.69 -17.91 -2.76
C SER A 162 -4.75 -17.26 -1.75
N TYR A 163 -4.26 -18.06 -0.80
CA TYR A 163 -3.36 -17.57 0.24
C TYR A 163 -2.38 -18.67 0.66
N ASP A 164 -1.16 -18.26 1.00
CA ASP A 164 -0.11 -19.16 1.48
C ASP A 164 0.47 -18.65 2.80
N LYS A 165 0.95 -19.58 3.64
CA LYS A 165 1.72 -19.26 4.85
C LYS A 165 3.14 -19.74 4.66
N LEU A 166 4.08 -18.80 4.62
CA LEU A 166 5.49 -19.09 4.30
C LEU A 166 6.44 -18.30 5.21
N PRO A 167 7.67 -18.79 5.44
CA PRO A 167 8.66 -18.09 6.26
C PRO A 167 9.19 -16.81 5.60
N PHE A 168 9.18 -16.75 4.27
CA PHE A 168 9.48 -15.54 3.51
C PHE A 168 8.60 -15.49 2.26
N LEU A 169 8.29 -14.28 1.80
CA LEU A 169 7.37 -14.02 0.71
C LEU A 169 7.86 -12.82 -0.11
N THR A 170 7.60 -12.85 -1.42
CA THR A 170 7.83 -11.71 -2.31
C THR A 170 6.65 -11.56 -3.27
N MET A 171 6.28 -10.32 -3.59
CA MET A 171 5.18 -10.02 -4.51
C MET A 171 5.49 -8.74 -5.30
N GLY A 172 4.78 -8.57 -6.42
CA GLY A 172 4.95 -7.43 -7.32
C GLY A 172 5.83 -7.75 -8.55
N SER A 173 6.15 -6.73 -9.34
CA SER A 173 6.91 -6.87 -10.59
C SER A 173 8.36 -7.31 -10.36
N GLY A 174 9.03 -6.78 -9.34
CA GLY A 174 10.40 -7.17 -9.00
C GLY A 174 10.52 -8.37 -8.05
N ALA A 175 9.42 -9.09 -7.81
CA ALA A 175 9.41 -10.27 -6.93
C ALA A 175 10.44 -11.34 -7.36
N GLY A 176 10.64 -11.54 -8.67
CA GLY A 176 11.61 -12.50 -9.20
C GLY A 176 13.07 -12.18 -8.82
N ALA A 177 13.43 -10.90 -8.68
CA ALA A 177 14.75 -10.50 -8.22
C ALA A 177 14.87 -10.55 -6.68
N ALA A 178 13.78 -10.25 -5.97
CA ALA A 178 13.77 -10.33 -4.52
C ALA A 178 13.84 -11.78 -4.01
N ILE A 179 13.15 -12.72 -4.67
CA ILE A 179 13.10 -14.11 -4.23
C ILE A 179 14.45 -14.81 -4.36
N SER A 180 15.24 -14.49 -5.39
CA SER A 180 16.56 -15.09 -5.57
C SER A 180 17.52 -14.74 -4.42
N ILE A 181 17.39 -13.54 -3.87
CA ILE A 181 18.14 -13.11 -2.68
C ILE A 181 17.72 -13.87 -1.43
N PHE A 182 16.42 -14.12 -1.26
CA PHE A 182 15.93 -14.92 -0.14
C PHE A 182 16.38 -16.37 -0.25
N GLU A 183 16.21 -17.01 -1.41
CA GLU A 183 16.61 -18.40 -1.62
C GLU A 183 18.12 -18.64 -1.38
N ASP A 184 18.98 -17.68 -1.74
CA ASP A 184 20.43 -17.80 -1.54
C ASP A 184 20.86 -17.65 -0.07
N ARG A 185 20.22 -16.74 0.69
CA ARG A 185 20.76 -16.27 1.98
C ARG A 185 19.85 -16.48 3.19
N TYR A 186 18.61 -16.90 2.99
CA TYR A 186 17.68 -17.12 4.09
C TYR A 186 18.15 -18.25 5.02
N ARG A 187 18.00 -18.01 6.33
CA ARG A 187 18.18 -19.02 7.36
C ARG A 187 16.99 -18.99 8.33
N PRO A 188 16.55 -20.14 8.86
CA PRO A 188 15.56 -20.14 9.91
C PRO A 188 16.12 -19.45 11.17
N ASN A 189 15.25 -18.74 11.91
CA ASN A 189 15.57 -18.09 13.19
C ASN A 189 16.73 -17.07 13.13
N MET A 190 16.82 -16.29 12.06
CA MET A 190 17.78 -15.19 11.95
C MET A 190 17.56 -14.14 13.06
N GLU A 191 18.66 -13.50 13.45
CA GLU A 191 18.64 -12.34 14.36
C GLU A 191 18.15 -11.08 13.63
N LEU A 192 17.61 -10.11 14.38
CA LEU A 192 16.90 -8.95 13.83
C LEU A 192 17.72 -8.16 12.78
N GLU A 193 18.96 -7.82 13.09
CA GLU A 193 19.79 -6.99 12.20
C GLU A 193 20.21 -7.74 10.92
N GLU A 194 20.39 -9.05 11.02
CA GLU A 194 20.66 -9.91 9.87
C GLU A 194 19.44 -9.99 8.94
N ALA A 195 18.26 -10.16 9.52
CA ALA A 195 17.00 -10.18 8.80
C ALA A 195 16.69 -8.83 8.13
N LYS A 196 16.90 -7.70 8.82
CA LYS A 196 16.77 -6.34 8.25
C LYS A 196 17.64 -6.17 7.01
N LYS A 197 18.91 -6.57 7.10
CA LYS A 197 19.85 -6.49 5.98
C LYS A 197 19.40 -7.37 4.81
N LEU A 198 18.94 -8.58 5.08
CA LEU A 198 18.46 -9.49 4.04
C LEU A 198 17.24 -8.92 3.30
N VAL A 199 16.24 -8.40 4.02
CA VAL A 199 15.06 -7.77 3.40
C VAL A 199 15.46 -6.54 2.60
N ARG A 200 16.33 -5.67 3.15
CA ARG A 200 16.86 -4.51 2.43
C ARG A 200 17.49 -4.93 1.11
N ASP A 201 18.36 -5.93 1.14
CA ASP A 201 19.07 -6.37 -0.05
C ASP A 201 18.13 -7.01 -1.08
N ALA A 202 17.08 -7.73 -0.63
CA ALA A 202 16.05 -8.30 -1.50
C ALA A 202 15.24 -7.20 -2.22
N ILE A 203 14.82 -6.16 -1.50
CA ILE A 203 14.15 -5.01 -2.14
C ILE A 203 15.12 -4.26 -3.06
N ALA A 204 16.38 -4.07 -2.66
CA ALA A 204 17.38 -3.42 -3.50
C ALA A 204 17.63 -4.18 -4.82
N ALA A 205 17.64 -5.52 -4.79
CA ALA A 205 17.70 -6.33 -6.00
C ALA A 205 16.49 -6.07 -6.91
N GLY A 206 15.29 -5.98 -6.34
CA GLY A 206 14.09 -5.53 -7.06
C GLY A 206 14.26 -4.14 -7.69
N ILE A 207 14.79 -3.16 -6.94
CA ILE A 207 15.02 -1.78 -7.40
C ILE A 207 15.98 -1.73 -8.60
N PHE A 208 17.05 -2.52 -8.60
CA PHE A 208 18.06 -2.47 -9.67
C PHE A 208 17.73 -3.37 -10.87
N CYS A 209 16.89 -4.39 -10.70
CA CYS A 209 16.56 -5.35 -11.76
C CYS A 209 15.15 -5.20 -12.34
N ASP A 210 14.26 -4.41 -11.73
CA ASP A 210 12.91 -4.11 -12.23
C ASP A 210 12.73 -2.62 -12.52
N LEU A 211 12.22 -2.28 -13.70
CA LEU A 211 11.98 -0.89 -14.13
C LEU A 211 10.88 -0.22 -13.30
N GLY A 212 9.89 -1.03 -12.91
CA GLY A 212 8.73 -0.60 -12.17
C GLY A 212 9.02 -0.23 -10.73
N SER A 213 10.04 -0.84 -10.14
CA SER A 213 10.44 -0.65 -8.75
C SER A 213 11.55 0.40 -8.62
N GLY A 214 11.64 1.08 -7.47
CA GLY A 214 12.73 2.01 -7.24
C GLY A 214 12.58 2.98 -6.08
N SER A 215 13.47 3.98 -6.09
CA SER A 215 13.57 5.03 -5.07
C SER A 215 14.13 4.49 -3.75
N ASN A 216 13.46 4.71 -2.63
CA ASN A 216 13.93 4.31 -1.29
C ASN A 216 13.37 2.94 -0.90
N VAL A 217 14.01 2.31 0.08
CA VAL A 217 13.55 1.09 0.75
C VAL A 217 12.92 1.44 2.09
N ASP A 218 11.70 1.00 2.31
CA ASP A 218 11.00 1.07 3.60
C ASP A 218 11.04 -0.31 4.28
N LEU A 219 11.22 -0.31 5.60
CA LEU A 219 11.11 -1.52 6.42
C LEU A 219 10.08 -1.32 7.54
N CYS A 220 9.33 -2.36 7.89
CA CYS A 220 8.47 -2.40 9.05
C CYS A 220 8.81 -3.64 9.87
N VAL A 221 9.32 -3.42 11.08
CA VAL A 221 9.68 -4.49 12.02
C VAL A 221 8.56 -4.63 13.03
N ILE A 222 7.99 -5.83 13.11
CA ILE A 222 6.88 -6.15 14.01
C ILE A 222 7.36 -7.24 14.97
N THR A 223 7.38 -6.92 16.26
CA THR A 223 7.76 -7.83 17.34
C THR A 223 6.66 -7.88 18.39
N GLN A 224 6.79 -8.77 19.37
CA GLN A 224 5.86 -8.81 20.51
C GLN A 224 5.92 -7.52 21.37
N ALA A 225 7.06 -6.82 21.39
CA ALA A 225 7.21 -5.57 22.14
C ALA A 225 6.53 -4.38 21.45
N GLY A 226 6.35 -4.44 20.13
CA GLY A 226 5.73 -3.37 19.35
C GLY A 226 6.21 -3.34 17.91
N VAL A 227 5.84 -2.26 17.22
CA VAL A 227 6.14 -2.04 15.81
C VAL A 227 7.06 -0.85 15.62
N GLN A 228 8.08 -1.04 14.80
CA GLN A 228 8.98 0.01 14.35
C GLN A 228 8.88 0.16 12.83
N TYR A 229 8.26 1.24 12.37
CA TYR A 229 8.22 1.59 10.96
C TYR A 229 9.40 2.49 10.59
N LEU A 230 10.30 1.96 9.76
CA LEU A 230 11.54 2.59 9.32
C LEU A 230 11.38 3.06 7.87
N ARG A 231 10.88 4.28 7.72
CA ARG A 231 10.71 4.89 6.40
C ARG A 231 12.03 5.38 5.84
N SER A 232 12.26 5.13 4.55
CA SER A 232 13.50 5.45 3.84
C SER A 232 14.74 4.92 4.55
N TYR A 233 14.67 3.67 5.00
CA TYR A 233 15.75 2.95 5.67
C TYR A 233 17.03 2.90 4.83
N ASP A 234 16.88 2.69 3.51
CA ASP A 234 17.99 2.80 2.56
C ASP A 234 17.59 3.64 1.34
N GLN A 235 18.57 4.33 0.75
CA GLN A 235 18.42 5.17 -0.43
C GLN A 235 19.46 4.76 -1.49
N PRO A 236 19.20 3.68 -2.25
CA PRO A 236 20.17 3.14 -3.21
C PRO A 236 20.58 4.12 -4.32
N ALA A 237 19.72 5.07 -4.67
CA ALA A 237 19.96 6.06 -5.71
C ALA A 237 19.69 7.48 -5.20
N GLN A 238 20.64 8.39 -5.44
CA GLN A 238 20.50 9.81 -5.12
C GLN A 238 20.29 10.65 -6.37
N LYS A 239 19.51 11.72 -6.24
CA LYS A 239 19.30 12.68 -7.32
C LYS A 239 20.53 13.58 -7.46
N GLY A 240 21.04 13.71 -8.69
CA GLY A 240 22.11 14.66 -9.02
C GLY A 240 21.72 16.11 -8.71
N LYS A 241 22.73 16.94 -8.44
CA LYS A 241 22.55 18.38 -8.26
C LYS A 241 22.30 19.04 -9.62
N LYS A 242 21.40 20.01 -9.65
CA LYS A 242 21.12 20.78 -10.86
C LYS A 242 22.22 21.83 -11.06
N GLU A 243 22.89 21.83 -12.21
CA GLU A 243 24.00 22.76 -12.49
C GLU A 243 23.52 24.16 -12.92
N GLY A 244 22.35 24.26 -13.56
CA GLY A 244 21.80 25.53 -14.04
C GLY A 244 20.62 26.07 -13.22
N GLN A 245 20.44 27.39 -13.22
CA GLN A 245 19.27 28.05 -12.64
C GLN A 245 18.27 28.41 -13.75
N TYR A 246 17.01 27.96 -13.62
CA TYR A 246 15.92 28.24 -14.57
C TYR A 246 14.82 29.09 -13.94
N LYS A 247 15.21 30.03 -13.07
CA LYS A 247 14.26 30.95 -12.43
C LYS A 247 14.15 32.21 -13.29
N TYR A 248 12.95 32.49 -13.78
CA TYR A 248 12.66 33.72 -14.53
C TYR A 248 12.26 34.85 -13.57
N LYS A 249 12.56 36.10 -13.95
CA LYS A 249 12.14 37.28 -13.17
C LYS A 249 10.63 37.47 -13.27
N PRO A 250 9.96 38.05 -12.25
CA PRO A 250 8.54 38.42 -12.36
C PRO A 250 8.29 39.30 -13.58
N GLY A 251 7.16 39.09 -14.26
CA GLY A 251 6.78 39.83 -15.48
C GLY A 251 7.17 39.17 -16.80
N THR A 252 7.87 38.03 -16.80
CA THR A 252 8.22 37.30 -18.03
C THR A 252 7.05 36.53 -18.65
N THR A 253 5.98 36.29 -17.90
CA THR A 253 4.79 35.56 -18.37
C THR A 253 3.67 36.55 -18.67
N ALA A 254 3.14 36.53 -19.89
CA ALA A 254 2.01 37.38 -20.27
C ALA A 254 0.74 36.95 -19.51
N VAL A 255 0.09 37.89 -18.83
CA VAL A 255 -1.17 37.68 -18.09
C VAL A 255 -2.27 38.47 -18.78
N LEU A 256 -3.31 37.79 -19.26
CA LEU A 256 -4.42 38.42 -19.98
C LEU A 256 -5.39 39.13 -19.03
N THR A 257 -5.82 38.43 -17.99
CA THR A 257 -6.76 38.94 -16.99
C THR A 257 -6.28 38.54 -15.61
N LYS A 258 -6.41 39.45 -14.65
CA LYS A 258 -6.08 39.22 -13.25
C LYS A 258 -7.25 39.66 -12.39
N THR A 259 -7.72 38.76 -11.53
CA THR A 259 -8.72 39.07 -10.50
C THR A 259 -8.06 38.88 -9.14
N VAL A 260 -8.26 39.84 -8.24
CA VAL A 260 -7.77 39.77 -6.85
C VAL A 260 -8.97 39.85 -5.93
N THR A 261 -9.19 38.79 -5.15
CA THR A 261 -10.27 38.74 -4.16
C THR A 261 -9.65 38.93 -2.77
N PRO A 262 -9.81 40.11 -2.14
CA PRO A 262 -9.30 40.31 -0.78
C PRO A 262 -10.13 39.46 0.19
N LEU A 263 -9.47 38.76 1.10
CA LEU A 263 -10.13 38.03 2.19
C LEU A 263 -10.28 39.00 3.39
N PRO A 264 -11.50 39.37 3.80
CA PRO A 264 -11.72 40.19 4.98
C PRO A 264 -11.49 39.33 6.22
N LEU A 265 -10.24 39.20 6.65
CA LEU A 265 -9.89 38.58 7.92
C LEU A 265 -10.08 39.63 9.02
N HIS A 266 -11.13 39.49 9.82
CA HIS A 266 -11.22 40.19 11.10
C HIS A 266 -10.30 39.46 12.09
N VAL A 267 -9.31 40.16 12.63
CA VAL A 267 -8.53 39.64 13.76
C VAL A 267 -9.47 39.58 14.95
N VAL A 268 -9.90 38.36 15.32
CA VAL A 268 -10.86 38.14 16.42
C VAL A 268 -10.14 38.02 17.76
N ASP A 269 -8.93 37.46 17.77
CA ASP A 269 -8.10 37.33 18.96
C ASP A 269 -6.62 37.23 18.55
N GLU A 270 -5.74 37.87 19.31
CA GLU A 270 -4.29 37.83 19.13
C GLU A 270 -3.68 37.31 20.43
N SER A 271 -3.30 36.02 20.45
CA SER A 271 -2.59 35.44 21.58
C SER A 271 -1.09 35.34 21.26
N ILE A 272 -0.30 36.11 22.00
CA ILE A 272 1.17 36.03 21.94
C ILE A 272 1.59 34.87 22.83
N GLN A 273 1.92 33.72 22.24
CA GLN A 273 2.65 32.67 22.94
C GLN A 273 4.15 32.97 22.87
N LEU A 274 4.72 33.42 23.98
CA LEU A 274 6.17 33.43 24.16
C LEU A 274 6.64 31.98 24.23
N MET A 275 7.39 31.53 23.22
CA MET A 275 8.12 30.27 23.32
C MET A 275 9.27 30.46 24.30
N ASP A 276 9.23 29.76 25.43
CA ASP A 276 10.39 29.60 26.30
C ASP A 276 11.49 28.88 25.51
N THR A 277 12.59 29.59 25.29
CA THR A 277 13.83 29.02 24.77
C THR A 277 14.70 28.68 25.97
N GLN A 278 14.61 27.42 26.44
CA GLN A 278 15.63 26.78 27.25
C GLN A 278 16.38 25.76 26.41
#